data_AF-A0A1M4RZK1-F1
#
_entry.id   AF-A0A1M4RZK1-F1
#
_cell.length_a   1.000
_cell.length_b   1.000
_cell.length_c   1.000
_cell.angle_alpha   90.00
_cell.angle_beta   90.00
_cell.angle_gamma   90.00
#
_symmetry.space_group_name_H-M   'P 1'
#
loop_
_entity.id
_entity.type
_entity.pdbx_description
1 polymer ?
#
loop_
_entity_poly.entity_id
_entity_poly.type
_entity_poly.pdbx_seq_one_letter_code
_entity_poly.pdbx_strand_id
1 'polypeptide(L)'
;MMRLKFRRVLLLRAVVAALLVVAPLGCVSGCGEDSVAGPYCGLIAEEDVTPIVGRVTEVEEGDGGLLYCRVRGERAVLVASGTDDSWVSYGRGGNNAFTTLEAITGGDGREIPGTDARVFSYMSGGGTENSNAYAYWLEGRAGFTMYTVVAEDADESTVAALEELVIKYAPQVLDGVDSRTADPGRNRGDPATGTPGPEPSATQTTDSSREAESTSTGSPGQ
;
A
#
# COMPACT_ATOMS: atom_id res chain seq x y z
N MET A 1 65.72 13.60 48.49
CA MET A 1 64.82 14.30 49.42
C MET A 1 64.11 15.44 48.67
N MET A 2 62.77 15.48 48.77
CA MET A 2 61.80 16.57 48.47
C MET A 2 61.74 17.16 47.04
N ARG A 3 60.68 16.86 46.24
CA ARG A 3 59.37 17.56 46.11
C ARG A 3 59.54 19.04 45.70
N LEU A 4 58.96 19.53 44.60
CA LEU A 4 57.53 19.82 44.48
C LEU A 4 56.93 19.55 43.07
N LYS A 5 55.75 18.92 43.09
CA LYS A 5 54.71 18.87 42.05
C LYS A 5 53.93 20.20 42.05
N PHE A 6 53.04 20.35 41.05
CA PHE A 6 51.91 21.28 40.89
C PHE A 6 52.11 22.47 39.95
N ARG A 7 51.50 22.41 38.76
CA ARG A 7 50.68 23.47 38.12
C ARG A 7 50.39 23.20 36.62
N ARG A 8 49.91 22.01 36.25
CA ARG A 8 49.43 21.74 34.87
C ARG A 8 47.93 21.49 34.72
N VAL A 9 47.14 21.64 35.79
CA VAL A 9 45.70 21.26 35.76
C VAL A 9 44.74 22.42 36.03
N LEU A 10 45.23 23.65 36.28
CA LEU A 10 44.35 24.77 36.66
C LEU A 10 44.07 25.82 35.55
N LEU A 11 44.67 25.71 34.36
CA LEU A 11 44.50 26.72 33.31
C LEU A 11 43.54 26.34 32.17
N LEU A 12 43.14 25.07 32.03
CA LEU A 12 42.19 24.67 30.97
C LEU A 12 40.70 24.81 31.36
N ARG A 13 40.37 24.99 32.64
CA ARG A 13 38.97 25.13 33.09
C ARG A 13 38.42 26.55 33.07
N ALA A 14 39.27 27.57 32.85
CA ALA A 14 38.84 28.97 32.83
C ALA A 14 38.43 29.48 31.44
N VAL A 15 38.78 28.77 30.35
CA VAL A 15 38.43 29.16 28.97
C VAL A 15 37.08 28.58 28.52
N VAL A 16 36.57 27.55 29.20
CA VAL A 16 35.30 26.88 28.84
C VAL A 16 34.07 27.55 29.48
N ALA A 17 34.25 28.49 30.41
CA ALA A 17 33.16 29.08 31.20
C ALA A 17 32.80 30.54 30.85
N ALA A 18 33.41 31.15 29.82
CA ALA A 18 33.24 32.58 29.51
C ALA A 18 32.78 32.88 28.07
N LEU A 19 32.14 31.92 27.40
CA LEU A 19 31.55 32.09 26.05
C LEU A 19 30.05 31.75 25.99
N LEU A 20 29.39 31.72 27.14
CA LEU A 20 27.93 31.68 27.24
C LEU A 20 27.43 33.05 27.68
N VAL A 21 26.39 33.51 27.00
CA VAL A 21 25.64 34.77 27.19
C VAL A 21 26.12 35.96 26.34
N VAL A 22 25.86 35.88 25.04
CA VAL A 22 25.22 36.99 24.30
C VAL A 22 24.15 36.39 23.38
N ALA A 23 22.89 36.52 23.79
CA ALA A 23 21.75 36.69 22.89
C ALA A 23 21.22 38.12 23.20
N PRO A 24 20.57 38.86 22.28
CA PRO A 24 19.60 38.32 21.33
C PRO A 24 19.54 39.04 19.95
N LEU A 25 18.53 38.64 19.15
CA LEU A 25 17.95 39.33 17.99
C LEU A 25 18.64 39.14 16.64
N GLY A 26 18.16 38.11 15.95
CA GLY A 26 18.39 37.91 14.52
C GLY A 26 17.57 36.73 14.00
N CYS A 27 16.30 36.61 14.39
CA CYS A 27 15.36 35.74 13.69
C CYS A 27 15.13 36.31 12.29
N VAL A 28 15.97 35.92 11.34
CA VAL A 28 15.65 36.01 9.92
C VAL A 28 15.01 34.67 9.55
N SER A 29 13.69 34.66 9.62
CA SER A 29 12.75 33.85 8.84
C SER A 29 13.27 32.51 8.28
N GLY A 30 12.78 31.40 8.86
CA GLY A 30 12.68 30.14 8.10
C GLY A 30 13.11 28.85 8.80
N CYS A 31 12.96 28.71 10.13
CA CYS A 31 12.89 27.39 10.75
C CYS A 31 11.44 27.13 11.12
N GLY A 32 10.63 26.77 10.11
CA GLY A 32 9.32 26.18 10.34
C GLY A 32 9.51 24.73 10.77
N GLU A 33 9.86 24.54 12.04
CA GLU A 33 9.58 23.28 12.74
C GLU A 33 8.12 23.32 13.19
N ASP A 34 7.20 23.16 12.24
CA ASP A 34 5.83 22.77 12.50
C ASP A 34 5.56 21.59 11.57
N SER A 35 5.88 20.38 12.03
CA SER A 35 5.36 19.17 11.39
C SER A 35 3.84 19.21 11.50
N VAL A 36 3.17 19.66 10.44
CA VAL A 36 1.71 19.62 10.28
C VAL A 36 1.22 18.17 10.06
N ALA A 37 2.14 17.24 9.82
CA ALA A 37 1.91 15.82 9.64
C ALA A 37 1.98 15.03 10.96
N GLY A 38 1.04 14.13 11.21
CA GLY A 38 1.16 13.09 12.23
C GLY A 38 2.28 12.09 11.91
N PRO A 39 2.51 11.06 12.77
CA PRO A 39 3.65 10.17 12.65
C PRO A 39 3.69 9.37 11.34
N TYR A 40 2.55 9.15 10.68
CA TYR A 40 2.47 8.34 9.47
C TYR A 40 2.75 9.15 8.22
N CYS A 41 2.18 10.35 8.10
CA CYS A 41 2.54 11.27 7.03
C CYS A 41 4.03 11.69 7.08
N GLY A 42 4.63 11.71 8.28
CA GLY A 42 6.04 12.03 8.48
C GLY A 42 7.04 11.06 7.84
N LEU A 43 6.60 9.89 7.37
CA LEU A 43 7.45 8.96 6.61
C LEU A 43 7.78 9.49 5.21
N ILE A 44 6.89 10.28 4.61
CA ILE A 44 7.03 10.75 3.23
C ILE A 44 7.76 12.08 3.23
N ALA A 45 8.95 12.10 2.63
CA ALA A 45 9.78 13.29 2.56
C ALA A 45 9.16 14.36 1.64
N GLU A 46 9.16 15.62 2.07
CA GLU A 46 8.59 16.73 1.29
C GLU A 46 9.32 16.89 -0.06
N GLU A 47 10.63 16.68 -0.08
CA GLU A 47 11.46 16.77 -1.28
C GLU A 47 11.09 15.74 -2.36
N ASP A 48 10.52 14.61 -1.97
CA ASP A 48 10.11 13.55 -2.89
C ASP A 48 8.80 13.87 -3.60
N VAL A 49 7.90 14.57 -2.90
CA VAL A 49 6.56 14.88 -3.40
C VAL A 49 6.49 16.26 -4.06
N THR A 50 7.40 17.18 -3.70
CA THR A 50 7.50 18.52 -4.30
C THR A 50 7.53 18.51 -5.84
N PRO A 51 8.26 17.61 -6.51
CA PRO A 51 8.23 17.49 -7.97
C PRO A 51 6.84 17.20 -8.56
N ILE A 52 5.95 16.58 -7.77
CA ILE A 52 4.57 16.23 -8.17
C ILE A 52 3.61 17.36 -7.78
N VAL A 53 3.58 17.75 -6.50
CA VAL A 53 2.54 18.67 -5.98
C VAL A 53 2.93 20.15 -6.01
N GLY A 54 4.20 20.47 -6.30
CA GLY A 54 4.73 21.83 -6.14
C GLY A 54 5.09 22.11 -4.68
N ARG A 55 5.10 23.39 -4.28
CA ARG A 55 5.28 23.74 -2.87
C ARG A 55 4.14 23.13 -2.06
N VAL A 56 4.49 22.38 -1.02
CA VAL A 56 3.50 21.82 -0.09
C VAL A 56 2.86 22.94 0.72
N THR A 57 1.54 22.96 0.77
CA THR A 57 0.75 23.97 1.47
C THR A 57 0.05 23.38 2.68
N GLU A 58 -0.27 22.09 2.65
CA GLU A 58 -0.98 21.40 3.73
C GLU A 58 -0.68 19.90 3.68
N VAL A 59 -0.59 19.28 4.86
CA VAL A 59 -0.53 17.83 5.01
C VAL A 59 -1.62 17.42 5.99
N GLU A 60 -2.49 16.52 5.56
CA GLU A 60 -3.54 15.94 6.39
C GLU A 60 -3.27 14.46 6.59
N GLU A 61 -3.29 14.03 7.84
CA GLU A 61 -3.34 12.63 8.21
C GLU A 61 -4.80 12.21 8.38
N GLY A 62 -5.14 11.01 7.90
CA GLY A 62 -6.48 10.47 8.01
C GLY A 62 -6.51 9.18 8.81
N ASP A 63 -7.68 8.89 9.39
CA ASP A 63 -7.94 7.61 10.03
C ASP A 63 -8.34 6.58 8.96
N GLY A 64 -7.45 5.65 8.65
CA GLY A 64 -7.77 4.55 7.71
C GLY A 64 -6.56 3.74 7.26
N GLY A 65 -6.69 2.40 7.32
CA GLY A 65 -5.66 1.48 6.87
C GLY A 65 -4.40 1.48 7.75
N LEU A 66 -3.28 1.08 7.16
CA LEU A 66 -1.95 1.12 7.78
C LEU A 66 -1.32 2.51 7.72
N LEU A 67 -1.70 3.28 6.70
CA LEU A 67 -1.29 4.67 6.49
C LEU A 67 -2.36 5.35 5.64
N TYR A 68 -2.68 6.60 5.96
CA TYR A 68 -3.40 7.49 5.07
C TYR A 68 -2.83 8.90 5.20
N CYS A 69 -2.29 9.41 4.10
CA CYS A 69 -1.72 10.74 4.04
C CYS A 69 -2.23 11.48 2.81
N ARG A 70 -2.62 12.74 3.01
CA ARG A 70 -3.02 13.64 1.93
C ARG A 70 -2.13 14.88 1.96
N VAL A 71 -1.31 15.03 0.93
CA VAL A 71 -0.40 16.18 0.76
C VAL A 71 -1.01 17.11 -0.29
N ARG A 72 -1.35 18.32 0.10
CA ARG A 72 -1.79 19.37 -0.83
C ARG A 72 -0.60 20.25 -1.18
N GLY A 73 -0.41 20.48 -2.47
CA GLY A 73 0.52 21.49 -2.96
C GLY A 73 -0.16 22.43 -3.95
N GLU A 74 0.63 23.36 -4.46
CA GLU A 74 0.17 24.38 -5.41
C GLU A 74 -0.40 23.82 -6.73
N ARG A 75 -0.01 22.60 -7.13
CA ARG A 75 -0.34 22.02 -8.45
C ARG A 75 -1.18 20.75 -8.42
N ALA A 76 -1.22 20.06 -7.28
CA ALA A 76 -1.92 18.80 -7.13
C ALA A 76 -2.20 18.47 -5.67
N VAL A 77 -3.13 17.55 -5.45
CA VAL A 77 -3.24 16.81 -4.19
C VAL A 77 -2.71 15.40 -4.40
N LEU A 78 -1.73 14.99 -3.61
CA LEU A 78 -1.21 13.63 -3.56
C LEU A 78 -1.85 12.89 -2.38
N VAL A 79 -2.29 11.67 -2.61
CA VAL A 79 -2.76 10.76 -1.56
C VAL A 79 -1.85 9.55 -1.52
N ALA A 80 -1.38 9.19 -0.34
CA ALA A 80 -0.68 7.95 -0.05
C ALA A 80 -1.51 7.11 0.92
N SER A 81 -1.68 5.82 0.65
CA SER A 81 -2.45 4.94 1.52
C SER A 81 -1.94 3.52 1.54
N GLY A 82 -1.80 2.95 2.74
CA GLY A 82 -1.41 1.56 2.98
C GLY A 82 -2.57 0.74 3.55
N THR A 83 -2.60 -0.55 3.23
CA THR A 83 -3.64 -1.49 3.66
C THR A 83 -3.08 -2.89 3.90
N ASP A 84 -3.65 -3.60 4.87
CA ASP A 84 -3.40 -5.03 5.11
C ASP A 84 -4.40 -5.93 4.35
N ASP A 85 -5.40 -5.34 3.69
CA ASP A 85 -6.40 -6.03 2.87
C ASP A 85 -6.63 -5.31 1.52
N SER A 86 -5.73 -5.58 0.58
CA SER A 86 -5.75 -5.09 -0.79
C SER A 86 -6.95 -5.62 -1.59
N TRP A 87 -7.47 -6.80 -1.25
CA TRP A 87 -8.67 -7.36 -1.90
C TRP A 87 -9.88 -6.45 -1.67
N VAL A 88 -10.08 -5.97 -0.44
CA VAL A 88 -11.16 -5.02 -0.13
C VAL A 88 -10.84 -3.63 -0.69
N SER A 89 -9.58 -3.20 -0.58
CA SER A 89 -9.19 -1.81 -0.85
C SER A 89 -9.06 -1.50 -2.34
N TYR A 90 -8.56 -2.45 -3.13
CA TYR A 90 -8.21 -2.26 -4.55
C TYR A 90 -8.92 -3.25 -5.47
N GLY A 91 -9.56 -4.29 -4.93
CA GLY A 91 -10.36 -5.22 -5.72
C GLY A 91 -11.63 -4.58 -6.26
N ARG A 92 -12.04 -4.97 -7.48
CA ARG A 92 -13.25 -4.45 -8.12
C ARG A 92 -14.04 -5.54 -8.81
N GLY A 93 -15.37 -5.44 -8.76
CA GLY A 93 -16.25 -6.35 -9.49
C GLY A 93 -16.18 -7.82 -9.03
N GLY A 94 -15.70 -8.06 -7.80
CA GLY A 94 -15.45 -9.40 -7.28
C GLY A 94 -14.03 -9.92 -7.55
N ASN A 95 -13.21 -9.22 -8.33
CA ASN A 95 -11.81 -9.58 -8.52
C ASN A 95 -10.95 -9.14 -7.33
N ASN A 96 -9.87 -9.88 -7.08
CA ASN A 96 -8.80 -9.47 -6.17
C ASN A 96 -8.03 -8.28 -6.74
N ALA A 97 -7.11 -7.73 -5.93
CA ALA A 97 -6.34 -6.55 -6.30
C ALA A 97 -5.48 -6.77 -7.56
N PHE A 98 -4.79 -7.90 -7.67
CA PHE A 98 -3.94 -8.24 -8.82
C PHE A 98 -4.77 -8.28 -10.11
N THR A 99 -5.79 -9.13 -10.18
CA THR A 99 -6.64 -9.25 -11.38
C THR A 99 -7.32 -7.92 -11.73
N THR A 100 -7.67 -7.10 -10.73
CA THR A 100 -8.23 -5.77 -10.97
C THR A 100 -7.23 -4.84 -11.63
N LEU A 101 -6.01 -4.75 -11.09
CA LEU A 101 -4.98 -3.86 -11.61
C LEU A 101 -4.42 -4.36 -12.94
N GLU A 102 -4.24 -5.66 -13.13
CA GLU A 102 -3.86 -6.27 -14.40
C GLU A 102 -4.85 -5.92 -15.53
N ALA A 103 -6.15 -5.94 -15.23
CA ALA A 103 -7.18 -5.56 -16.18
C ALA A 103 -7.17 -4.04 -16.50
N ILE A 104 -6.79 -3.20 -15.54
CA ILE A 104 -6.71 -1.74 -15.73
C ILE A 104 -5.46 -1.35 -16.52
N THR A 105 -4.30 -1.90 -16.18
CA THR A 105 -3.02 -1.59 -16.82
C THR A 105 -2.81 -2.35 -18.13
N GLY A 106 -3.54 -3.45 -18.34
CA GLY A 106 -3.37 -4.35 -19.48
C GLY A 106 -2.13 -5.23 -19.41
N GLY A 107 -1.57 -5.44 -18.20
CA GLY A 107 -0.38 -6.28 -18.01
C GLY A 107 -0.16 -6.71 -16.57
N ASP A 108 0.75 -7.67 -16.37
CA ASP A 108 0.94 -8.40 -15.11
C ASP A 108 1.52 -7.56 -13.95
N GLY A 109 1.87 -6.30 -14.21
CA GLY A 109 2.61 -5.44 -13.29
C GLY A 109 4.12 -5.68 -13.35
N ARG A 110 4.89 -4.70 -12.86
CA ARG A 110 6.35 -4.78 -12.76
C ARG A 110 6.75 -5.57 -11.52
N GLU A 111 7.53 -6.63 -11.69
CA GLU A 111 8.13 -7.37 -10.57
C GLU A 111 9.24 -6.54 -9.90
N ILE A 112 9.30 -6.59 -8.58
CA ILE A 112 10.34 -5.89 -7.80
C ILE A 112 11.39 -6.89 -7.29
N PRO A 113 12.66 -6.77 -7.73
CA PRO A 113 13.70 -7.72 -7.35
C PRO A 113 13.87 -7.87 -5.84
N GLY A 114 13.90 -9.11 -5.36
CA GLY A 114 14.09 -9.43 -3.95
C GLY A 114 12.83 -9.35 -3.09
N THR A 115 11.65 -9.22 -3.70
CA THR A 115 10.35 -9.23 -3.03
C THR A 115 9.36 -10.08 -3.84
N ASP A 116 8.23 -10.45 -3.23
CA ASP A 116 7.10 -11.06 -3.95
C ASP A 116 6.13 -9.99 -4.50
N ALA A 117 6.57 -8.73 -4.52
CA ALA A 117 5.72 -7.61 -4.86
C ALA A 117 5.63 -7.37 -6.36
N ARG A 118 4.47 -6.83 -6.76
CA ARG A 118 4.25 -6.28 -8.08
C ARG A 118 3.80 -4.83 -7.99
N VAL A 119 4.28 -4.03 -8.94
CA VAL A 119 3.93 -2.62 -9.05
C VAL A 119 3.10 -2.37 -10.30
N PHE A 120 1.97 -1.69 -10.11
CA PHE A 120 1.05 -1.32 -11.17
C PHE A 120 0.92 0.20 -11.18
N SER A 121 1.09 0.81 -12.35
CA SER A 121 1.01 2.25 -12.51
C SER A 121 0.23 2.57 -13.77
N TYR A 122 -0.61 3.60 -13.73
CA TYR A 122 -1.40 4.04 -14.87
C TYR A 122 -1.92 5.47 -14.68
N MET A 123 -2.34 6.07 -15.79
CA MET A 123 -3.08 7.32 -15.80
C MET A 123 -4.57 7.05 -16.04
N SER A 124 -5.44 7.72 -15.30
CA SER A 124 -6.90 7.70 -15.52
C SER A 124 -7.42 9.10 -15.83
N GLY A 125 -8.46 9.17 -16.66
CA GLY A 125 -9.04 10.46 -17.08
C GLY A 125 -8.37 11.13 -18.29
N GLY A 126 -7.46 10.42 -18.97
CA GLY A 126 -6.74 10.91 -20.16
C GLY A 126 -7.71 11.45 -21.23
N GLY A 127 -7.52 12.72 -21.60
CA GLY A 127 -8.37 13.44 -22.57
C GLY A 127 -9.39 14.40 -21.96
N THR A 128 -9.40 14.57 -20.64
CA THR A 128 -10.20 15.57 -19.93
C THR A 128 -9.31 16.45 -19.04
N GLU A 129 -9.78 17.62 -18.63
CA GLU A 129 -9.03 18.63 -17.84
C GLU A 129 -8.53 18.14 -16.45
N ASN A 130 -8.80 16.89 -16.05
CA ASN A 130 -8.39 16.35 -14.75
C ASN A 130 -7.92 14.89 -14.88
N SER A 131 -6.72 14.69 -15.45
CA SER A 131 -6.08 13.36 -15.41
C SER A 131 -5.48 13.12 -14.02
N ASN A 132 -5.61 11.90 -13.52
CA ASN A 132 -4.99 11.47 -12.27
C ASN A 132 -3.98 10.36 -12.56
N ALA A 133 -2.84 10.43 -11.91
CA ALA A 133 -1.80 9.41 -11.97
C ALA A 133 -1.94 8.49 -10.75
N TYR A 134 -1.69 7.20 -10.97
CA TYR A 134 -1.81 6.18 -9.93
C TYR A 134 -0.58 5.26 -9.96
N ALA A 135 -0.13 4.85 -8.79
CA ALA A 135 0.79 3.75 -8.59
C ALA A 135 0.38 2.89 -7.38
N TYR A 136 0.59 1.59 -7.50
CA TYR A 136 0.22 0.59 -6.52
C TYR A 136 1.36 -0.41 -6.35
N TRP A 137 1.74 -0.69 -5.12
CA TRP A 137 2.52 -1.84 -4.71
C TRP A 137 1.58 -2.88 -4.12
N LEU A 138 1.59 -4.10 -4.64
CA LEU A 138 0.87 -5.25 -4.10
C LEU A 138 1.84 -6.35 -3.71
N GLU A 139 1.65 -6.93 -2.53
CA GLU A 139 2.40 -8.08 -2.04
C GLU A 139 1.46 -8.92 -1.18
N GLY A 140 1.10 -10.12 -1.65
CA GLY A 140 0.07 -10.93 -1.01
C GLY A 140 -1.28 -10.20 -0.91
N ARG A 141 -1.82 -10.05 0.31
CA ARG A 141 -2.99 -9.20 0.60
C ARG A 141 -2.63 -7.82 1.14
N ALA A 142 -1.36 -7.51 1.37
CA ALA A 142 -0.97 -6.16 1.71
C ALA A 142 -0.88 -5.30 0.45
N GLY A 143 -0.98 -3.98 0.62
CA GLY A 143 -0.70 -3.07 -0.48
C GLY A 143 -0.50 -1.63 -0.04
N PHE A 144 0.13 -0.88 -0.92
CA PHE A 144 0.41 0.54 -0.74
C PHE A 144 0.15 1.26 -2.07
N THR A 145 -0.51 2.41 -2.02
CA THR A 145 -0.80 3.21 -3.21
C THR A 145 -0.42 4.66 -3.00
N MET A 146 0.05 5.28 -4.08
CA MET A 146 0.10 6.73 -4.19
C MET A 146 -0.64 7.16 -5.46
N TYR A 147 -1.46 8.20 -5.35
CA TYR A 147 -2.21 8.72 -6.49
C TYR A 147 -2.49 10.21 -6.35
N THR A 148 -2.63 10.88 -7.49
CA THR A 148 -3.05 12.28 -7.52
C THR A 148 -4.57 12.41 -7.55
N VAL A 149 -5.07 13.48 -6.95
CA VAL A 149 -6.45 13.97 -7.03
C VAL A 149 -6.31 15.43 -7.43
N VAL A 150 -6.96 15.86 -8.50
CA VAL A 150 -6.87 17.25 -9.02
C VAL A 150 -5.44 17.69 -9.38
N ALA A 151 -4.78 16.91 -10.23
CA ALA A 151 -3.50 17.32 -10.81
C ALA A 151 -3.72 18.11 -12.11
N GLU A 152 -3.27 19.36 -12.13
CA GLU A 152 -3.44 20.27 -13.29
C GLU A 152 -2.72 19.74 -14.53
N ASP A 153 -1.52 19.18 -14.34
CA ASP A 153 -0.62 18.77 -15.42
C ASP A 153 -0.13 17.31 -15.25
N ALA A 154 -0.96 16.39 -14.71
CA ALA A 154 -0.54 14.99 -14.58
C ALA A 154 -0.31 14.35 -15.96
N ASP A 155 0.85 13.74 -16.10
CA ASP A 155 1.32 13.06 -17.30
C ASP A 155 2.04 11.74 -16.97
N GLU A 156 2.61 11.09 -17.99
CA GLU A 156 3.38 9.85 -17.82
C GLU A 156 4.60 10.03 -16.91
N SER A 157 5.19 11.22 -16.83
CA SER A 157 6.30 11.48 -15.90
C SER A 157 5.82 11.52 -14.45
N THR A 158 4.58 11.97 -14.22
CA THR A 158 3.93 11.91 -12.92
C THR A 158 3.67 10.46 -12.50
N VAL A 159 3.20 9.62 -13.43
CA VAL A 159 3.02 8.17 -13.18
C VAL A 159 4.35 7.51 -12.80
N ALA A 160 5.42 7.78 -13.57
CA ALA A 160 6.75 7.25 -13.28
C ALA A 160 7.28 7.72 -11.92
N ALA A 161 7.05 8.99 -11.55
CA ALA A 161 7.44 9.50 -10.25
C ALA A 161 6.69 8.75 -9.12
N LEU A 162 5.38 8.56 -9.24
CA LEU A 162 4.60 7.80 -8.25
C LEU A 162 5.06 6.35 -8.14
N GLU A 163 5.43 5.71 -9.25
CA GLU A 163 5.98 4.36 -9.27
C GLU A 163 7.26 4.26 -8.40
N GLU A 164 8.19 5.20 -8.58
CA GLU A 164 9.42 5.23 -7.78
C GLU A 164 9.13 5.51 -6.30
N LEU A 165 8.13 6.34 -5.98
CA LEU A 165 7.74 6.61 -4.60
C LEU A 165 7.09 5.39 -3.92
N VAL A 166 6.20 4.65 -4.61
CA VAL A 166 5.64 3.42 -4.01
C VAL A 166 6.72 2.38 -3.80
N ILE A 167 7.69 2.25 -4.71
CA ILE A 167 8.84 1.35 -4.53
C ILE A 167 9.69 1.77 -3.33
N LYS A 168 9.92 3.08 -3.15
CA LYS A 168 10.71 3.62 -2.04
C LYS A 168 10.04 3.42 -0.68
N TYR A 169 8.74 3.62 -0.59
CA TYR A 169 8.03 3.71 0.68
C TYR A 169 7.28 2.46 1.10
N ALA A 170 6.79 1.64 0.16
CA ALA A 170 6.03 0.43 0.49
C ALA A 170 6.75 -0.51 1.48
N PRO A 171 8.08 -0.77 1.38
CA PRO A 171 8.76 -1.65 2.32
C PRO A 171 8.70 -1.17 3.78
N GLN A 172 8.69 0.16 3.99
CA GLN A 172 8.61 0.76 5.33
C GLN A 172 7.17 0.83 5.83
N VAL A 173 6.22 1.19 4.94
CA VAL A 173 4.79 1.27 5.29
C VAL A 173 4.22 -0.10 5.63
N LEU A 174 4.70 -1.15 4.96
CA LEU A 174 4.23 -2.52 5.13
C LEU A 174 5.17 -3.37 5.99
N ASP A 175 6.09 -2.76 6.74
CA ASP A 175 6.97 -3.52 7.63
C ASP A 175 6.15 -4.23 8.73
N GLY A 176 6.46 -5.51 8.97
CA GLY A 176 5.76 -6.33 9.96
C GLY A 176 4.30 -6.70 9.62
N VAL A 177 3.82 -6.44 8.40
CA VAL A 177 2.45 -6.80 7.98
C VAL A 177 2.39 -8.26 7.54
N ASP A 178 1.76 -9.13 8.34
CA ASP A 178 1.66 -10.57 8.07
C ASP A 178 1.00 -10.88 6.71
N SER A 179 0.03 -10.05 6.29
CA SER A 179 -0.74 -10.26 5.07
C SER A 179 0.07 -10.09 3.77
N ARG A 180 1.32 -9.61 3.85
CA ARG A 180 2.27 -9.60 2.71
C ARG A 180 2.55 -10.97 2.14
N THR A 181 2.50 -12.00 3.00
CA THR A 181 2.76 -13.39 2.61
C THR A 181 1.47 -14.20 2.45
N ALA A 182 0.31 -13.57 2.69
CA ALA A 182 -0.97 -14.23 2.55
C ALA A 182 -1.37 -14.38 1.08
N ASP A 183 -2.11 -15.44 0.78
CA ASP A 183 -2.77 -15.61 -0.52
C ASP A 183 -3.60 -14.35 -0.86
N PRO A 184 -3.38 -13.69 -2.02
CA PRO A 184 -4.08 -12.45 -2.42
C PRO A 184 -5.61 -12.51 -2.40
N GLY A 185 -6.17 -13.71 -2.27
CA GLY A 185 -7.59 -13.98 -2.21
C GLY A 185 -8.14 -14.33 -3.59
N ARG A 186 -9.21 -15.11 -3.58
CA ARG A 186 -9.83 -15.61 -4.81
C ARG A 186 -10.71 -14.55 -5.46
N ASN A 187 -10.81 -14.62 -6.79
CA ASN A 187 -11.84 -13.89 -7.53
C ASN A 187 -13.22 -14.50 -7.22
N ARG A 188 -14.21 -13.65 -6.96
CA ARG A 188 -15.59 -14.05 -6.68
C ARG A 188 -16.18 -14.69 -7.94
N GLY A 189 -16.41 -16.00 -7.89
CA GLY A 189 -17.00 -16.77 -8.99
C GLY A 189 -16.00 -17.49 -9.89
N ASP A 190 -14.73 -17.58 -9.51
CA ASP A 190 -13.75 -18.41 -10.21
C ASP A 190 -14.08 -19.92 -10.06
N PRO A 191 -14.45 -20.63 -11.14
CA PRO A 191 -14.78 -22.05 -11.10
C PRO A 191 -13.55 -22.94 -10.87
N ALA A 192 -12.32 -22.45 -11.08
CA ALA A 192 -11.08 -23.22 -10.89
C ALA A 192 -10.81 -23.57 -9.42
N THR A 193 -11.55 -22.98 -8.49
CA THR A 193 -11.39 -23.20 -7.05
C THR A 193 -12.70 -23.54 -6.34
N GLY A 194 -13.64 -24.17 -7.06
CA GLY A 194 -14.78 -24.83 -6.42
C GLY A 194 -14.29 -25.69 -5.25
N THR A 195 -14.90 -25.52 -4.08
CA THR A 195 -14.75 -26.47 -2.95
C THR A 195 -14.75 -27.88 -3.52
N PRO A 196 -13.79 -28.77 -3.15
CA PRO A 196 -13.89 -30.16 -3.55
C PRO A 196 -15.28 -30.65 -3.19
N GLY A 197 -16.13 -30.84 -4.20
CA GLY A 197 -17.42 -31.48 -3.99
C GLY A 197 -17.12 -32.84 -3.37
N PRO A 198 -17.91 -33.30 -2.38
CA PRO A 198 -17.69 -34.62 -1.81
C PRO A 198 -17.57 -35.61 -2.98
N GLU A 199 -16.41 -36.27 -3.08
CA GLU A 199 -16.19 -37.35 -4.03
C GLU A 199 -17.41 -38.28 -3.95
N PRO A 200 -18.06 -38.62 -5.07
CA PRO A 200 -19.07 -39.66 -5.02
C PRO A 200 -18.35 -40.94 -4.63
N SER A 201 -18.50 -41.35 -3.36
CA SER A 201 -18.00 -42.61 -2.85
C SER A 201 -18.49 -43.73 -3.75
N ALA A 202 -17.59 -44.20 -4.62
CA ALA A 202 -17.79 -45.39 -5.41
C ALA A 202 -17.84 -46.58 -4.46
N THR A 203 -19.04 -46.90 -3.99
CA THR A 203 -19.31 -48.19 -3.35
C THR A 203 -19.97 -49.06 -4.41
N GLN A 204 -19.15 -49.73 -5.21
CA GLN A 204 -19.58 -50.95 -5.88
C GLN A 204 -19.54 -52.08 -4.86
N THR A 205 -20.67 -52.72 -4.55
CA THR A 205 -20.75 -54.20 -4.53
C THR A 205 -22.20 -54.70 -4.55
N THR A 206 -22.49 -55.44 -5.63
CA THR A 206 -23.29 -56.68 -5.74
C THR A 206 -24.78 -56.74 -5.31
N ASP A 207 -25.61 -56.85 -6.35
CA ASP A 207 -26.36 -58.06 -6.73
C ASP A 207 -27.26 -58.75 -5.68
N SER A 208 -28.58 -58.74 -5.93
CA SER A 208 -29.43 -59.91 -5.70
C SER A 208 -30.73 -59.81 -6.48
N SER A 209 -30.87 -60.75 -7.40
CA SER A 209 -32.07 -61.08 -8.14
C SER A 209 -33.28 -61.35 -7.23
N ARG A 210 -34.47 -60.93 -7.69
CA ARG A 210 -35.77 -61.60 -7.45
C ARG A 210 -36.71 -61.13 -8.56
N GLU A 211 -36.84 -61.98 -9.59
CA GLU A 211 -37.99 -62.85 -9.81
C GLU A 211 -39.17 -62.11 -10.45
N ALA A 212 -39.37 -62.44 -11.72
CA ALA A 212 -40.60 -62.15 -12.45
C ALA A 212 -41.72 -63.07 -11.94
N GLU A 213 -42.91 -62.53 -11.72
CA GLU A 213 -44.13 -63.31 -11.79
C GLU A 213 -45.22 -62.52 -12.52
N SER A 214 -45.70 -63.12 -13.61
CA SER A 214 -46.79 -62.69 -14.48
C SER A 214 -48.14 -63.07 -13.88
N THR A 215 -49.17 -62.25 -14.07
CA THR A 215 -50.60 -62.63 -14.28
C THR A 215 -51.39 -61.34 -14.53
N SER A 216 -51.83 -60.98 -15.74
CA SER A 216 -52.92 -61.53 -16.55
C SER A 216 -54.31 -61.53 -15.90
N THR A 217 -55.25 -60.86 -16.62
CA THR A 217 -56.72 -61.04 -16.72
C THR A 217 -57.68 -60.49 -15.64
N GLY A 218 -58.57 -59.58 -16.08
CA GLY A 218 -60.02 -59.74 -15.85
C GLY A 218 -60.79 -58.61 -15.13
N SER A 219 -61.57 -57.83 -15.90
CA SER A 219 -62.81 -57.10 -15.51
C SER A 219 -63.82 -57.98 -14.71
N PRO A 220 -64.85 -57.45 -13.99
CA PRO A 220 -65.76 -56.36 -14.46
C PRO A 220 -66.38 -55.40 -13.41
N GLY A 221 -66.83 -54.24 -13.93
CA GLY A 221 -68.18 -53.67 -13.74
C GLY A 221 -68.63 -53.18 -12.36
N GLN A 222 -68.82 -51.87 -12.23
CA GLN A 222 -70.14 -51.24 -12.06
C GLN A 222 -70.06 -49.76 -12.47
#